data_AF-A0AB38AJZ6-F1
#
_entry.id   AF-A0AB38AJZ6-F1
#
_cell.length_a   1.000
_cell.length_b   1.000
_cell.length_c   1.000
_cell.angle_alpha   90.00
_cell.angle_beta   90.00
_cell.angle_gamma   90.00
#
_symmetry.space_group_name_H-M   'P 1'
#
loop_
_entity.id
_entity.type
_entity.pdbx_description
1 polymer ?
#
loop_
_entity_poly.entity_id
_entity_poly.type
_entity_poly.pdbx_seq_one_letter_code
_entity_poly.pdbx_strand_id
1 'polypeptide(L)'
;MCAASATGVCAPDVRLLLRWKWWVLTASPLAERLYHLWWLSHREDQSEEFRERVPGSDEGELDLANPDGAAGQVIALAQRLAEQRRALPWGKAEADLAASIDAHYSHYGSRADRRLIRVPAQDYEYSADPVLALQGAHLHAPLTRDTPLPCRTPDRLVTRASGITTSDVADLVTQVNLSHLPPCFHALLTEFLILDRALATTGRIRDVTGTLPEYGTDAWEMPWQPLYLMWKAEYFPLPFRDGTTAHWEFIERSRYQWQGTGTPSTPLTISGRQILTPAAGHALDGSLTAYARVRDQLPADSIQHLHAKVRSTDLLSQTLDGFGAAIAQRRPDSGLQPAGPLADLVGNGNYPPPDPGGLPSSDWDPWPESTFQELRAGQLAFHALSVVDRFGRAVNLIGEASHFRPEMPRTMRPAHPVSGHDSERPRRRVTSGSLTTRCTGASTGSLSALRGSRTTSTSSHTGRRPSRVLRESGETRRSRWRRAPPSPYGSPTSTMREARRTGWR
;
A
#
# COMPACT_ATOMS: atom_id res chain seq x y z
N MET A 1 -23.44 12.92 -23.55
CA MET A 1 -24.11 13.74 -24.59
C MET A 1 -24.11 12.94 -25.89
N CYS A 2 -25.26 12.42 -26.33
CA CYS A 2 -25.42 11.82 -27.66
C CYS A 2 -26.54 12.58 -28.38
N ALA A 3 -26.25 13.00 -29.61
CA ALA A 3 -27.13 13.76 -30.46
C ALA A 3 -28.40 12.97 -30.82
N ALA A 4 -29.56 13.61 -30.64
CA ALA A 4 -30.84 13.09 -31.05
C ALA A 4 -31.02 13.27 -32.56
N SER A 5 -31.20 12.17 -33.30
CA SER A 5 -31.82 12.22 -34.62
C SER A 5 -33.32 11.90 -34.49
N ALA A 6 -34.12 12.73 -35.16
CA ALA A 6 -35.57 12.69 -35.13
C ALA A 6 -36.12 11.43 -35.79
N THR A 7 -36.66 10.52 -34.99
CA THR A 7 -37.79 9.63 -35.34
C THR A 7 -38.37 9.15 -34.02
N GLY A 8 -39.60 9.61 -33.73
CA GLY A 8 -40.24 9.42 -32.44
C GLY A 8 -40.63 7.96 -32.20
N VAL A 9 -39.88 7.26 -31.36
CA VAL A 9 -40.39 6.27 -30.41
C VAL A 9 -39.47 6.32 -29.18
N CYS A 10 -39.81 7.16 -28.19
CA CYS A 10 -39.18 7.08 -26.88
C CYS A 10 -39.71 5.81 -26.19
N ALA A 11 -38.96 4.72 -26.27
CA ALA A 11 -39.25 3.50 -25.52
C ALA A 11 -39.25 3.78 -24.01
N PRO A 12 -40.22 3.26 -23.24
CA PRO A 12 -40.33 3.49 -21.79
C PRO A 12 -39.09 3.02 -21.00
N ASP A 13 -38.29 2.10 -21.55
CA ASP A 13 -37.11 1.51 -20.89
C ASP A 13 -35.92 2.46 -20.68
N VAL A 14 -35.77 3.49 -21.53
CA VAL A 14 -34.71 4.49 -21.34
C VAL A 14 -34.95 5.32 -20.07
N ARG A 15 -36.23 5.50 -19.67
CA ARG A 15 -36.59 6.18 -18.41
C ARG A 15 -36.30 5.31 -17.17
N LEU A 16 -36.39 3.98 -17.28
CA LEU A 16 -36.08 3.03 -16.20
C LEU A 16 -34.57 2.98 -15.91
N LEU A 17 -33.74 2.93 -16.95
CA LEU A 17 -32.26 2.97 -16.84
C LEU A 17 -31.74 4.28 -16.23
N LEU A 18 -32.30 5.43 -16.63
CA LEU A 18 -31.94 6.75 -16.07
C LEU A 18 -32.37 6.88 -14.60
N ARG A 19 -33.53 6.33 -14.22
CA ARG A 19 -33.98 6.29 -12.82
C ARG A 19 -33.05 5.42 -11.98
N TRP A 20 -32.70 4.21 -12.42
CA TRP A 20 -31.84 3.32 -11.64
C TRP A 20 -30.43 3.87 -11.41
N LYS A 21 -29.87 4.55 -12.42
CA LYS A 21 -28.60 5.29 -12.29
C LYS A 21 -28.70 6.31 -11.14
N TRP A 22 -29.75 7.13 -11.09
CA TRP A 22 -29.97 8.10 -10.01
C TRP A 22 -30.08 7.48 -8.60
N TRP A 23 -30.63 6.27 -8.46
CA TRP A 23 -30.93 5.69 -7.14
C TRP A 23 -29.79 4.88 -6.52
N VAL A 24 -29.06 4.08 -7.32
CA VAL A 24 -27.80 3.46 -6.86
C VAL A 24 -26.80 4.53 -6.48
N LEU A 25 -26.79 5.64 -7.24
CA LEU A 25 -26.07 6.86 -6.86
C LEU A 25 -26.52 7.31 -5.46
N THR A 26 -27.81 7.50 -5.16
CA THR A 26 -28.24 8.00 -3.83
C THR A 26 -28.04 7.05 -2.64
N ALA A 27 -27.91 5.74 -2.85
CA ALA A 27 -27.87 4.76 -1.74
C ALA A 27 -26.52 4.69 -1.03
N SER A 28 -25.41 4.75 -1.78
CA SER A 28 -24.06 4.69 -1.20
C SER A 28 -23.76 5.91 -0.30
N PRO A 29 -24.05 7.16 -0.71
CA PRO A 29 -23.78 8.35 0.11
C PRO A 29 -24.59 8.42 1.40
N LEU A 30 -25.82 7.87 1.44
CA LEU A 30 -26.62 7.86 2.67
C LEU A 30 -26.09 6.81 3.67
N ALA A 31 -25.72 5.62 3.21
CA ALA A 31 -25.06 4.63 4.05
C ALA A 31 -23.70 5.12 4.55
N GLU A 32 -22.94 5.82 3.69
CA GLU A 32 -21.69 6.48 4.04
C GLU A 32 -21.89 7.61 5.08
N ARG A 33 -22.91 8.46 4.91
CA ARG A 33 -23.29 9.48 5.92
C ARG A 33 -23.63 8.83 7.25
N LEU A 34 -24.43 7.76 7.24
CA LEU A 34 -24.80 7.03 8.45
C LEU A 34 -23.56 6.50 9.19
N TYR A 35 -22.63 5.89 8.45
CA TYR A 35 -21.35 5.46 8.98
C TYR A 35 -20.53 6.62 9.56
N HIS A 36 -20.44 7.75 8.86
CA HIS A 36 -19.71 8.92 9.34
C HIS A 36 -20.28 9.45 10.67
N LEU A 37 -21.60 9.54 10.79
CA LEU A 37 -22.26 9.99 12.02
C LEU A 37 -22.03 9.01 13.18
N TRP A 38 -22.12 7.70 12.91
CA TRP A 38 -21.80 6.67 13.90
C TRP A 38 -20.33 6.77 14.35
N TRP A 39 -19.40 6.90 13.42
CA TRP A 39 -17.98 7.03 13.75
C TRP A 39 -17.73 8.26 14.62
N LEU A 40 -18.28 9.41 14.25
CA LEU A 40 -18.15 10.66 15.00
C LEU A 40 -18.79 10.56 16.39
N SER A 41 -19.88 9.81 16.55
CA SER A 41 -20.52 9.59 17.85
C SER A 41 -19.73 8.72 18.83
N HIS A 42 -18.66 8.06 18.37
CA HIS A 42 -17.77 7.24 19.21
C HIS A 42 -16.49 7.99 19.61
N ARG A 43 -16.33 9.24 19.19
CA ARG A 43 -15.19 10.06 19.56
C ARG A 43 -15.39 10.69 20.94
N GLU A 44 -14.31 10.90 21.67
CA GLU A 44 -14.38 11.59 22.97
C GLU A 44 -14.55 13.12 22.79
N ASP A 45 -14.09 13.67 21.67
CA ASP A 45 -14.04 15.10 21.35
C ASP A 45 -15.23 15.56 20.49
N GLN A 46 -16.46 15.31 20.95
CA GLN A 46 -17.68 15.80 20.31
C GLN A 46 -18.10 17.15 20.89
N SER A 47 -18.63 18.06 20.06
CA SER A 47 -19.31 19.27 20.53
C SER A 47 -20.63 18.93 21.24
N GLU A 48 -21.12 19.82 22.11
CA GLU A 48 -22.42 19.61 22.78
C GLU A 48 -23.57 19.55 21.78
N GLU A 49 -23.60 20.44 20.79
CA GLU A 49 -24.59 20.43 19.69
C GLU A 49 -24.61 19.07 18.96
N PHE A 50 -23.46 18.45 18.73
CA PHE A 50 -23.39 17.14 18.10
C PHE A 50 -23.99 16.04 18.99
N ARG A 51 -23.68 16.06 20.30
CA ARG A 51 -24.21 15.08 21.26
C ARG A 51 -25.73 15.17 21.42
N GLU A 52 -26.29 16.37 21.37
CA GLU A 52 -27.73 16.59 21.44
C GLU A 52 -28.46 16.04 20.20
N ARG A 53 -27.88 16.23 19.00
CA ARG A 53 -28.53 15.87 17.74
C ARG A 53 -28.34 14.41 17.29
N VAL A 54 -27.21 13.79 17.62
CA VAL A 54 -26.82 12.50 17.01
C VAL A 54 -27.11 11.30 17.93
N PRO A 55 -26.57 11.20 19.15
CA PRO A 55 -26.90 10.10 20.08
C PRO A 55 -27.93 10.43 21.19
N GLY A 56 -28.40 11.68 21.33
CA GLY A 56 -29.00 12.18 22.57
C GLY A 56 -30.51 11.96 22.80
N SER A 57 -31.30 11.50 21.84
CA SER A 57 -32.77 11.38 21.97
C SER A 57 -33.35 10.26 21.11
N ASP A 58 -34.60 9.86 21.39
CA ASP A 58 -35.46 8.99 20.56
C ASP A 58 -35.82 9.63 19.19
N GLU A 59 -35.22 10.79 18.88
CA GLU A 59 -35.31 11.52 17.61
C GLU A 59 -33.91 11.76 17.01
N GLY A 60 -32.88 11.05 17.51
CA GLY A 60 -31.50 11.20 17.04
C GLY A 60 -31.29 10.69 15.61
N GLU A 61 -30.22 11.16 14.96
CA GLU A 61 -29.87 10.75 13.58
C GLU A 61 -29.52 9.25 13.46
N LEU A 62 -29.03 8.63 14.53
CA LEU A 62 -28.67 7.21 14.57
C LEU A 62 -29.81 6.29 15.02
N ASP A 63 -30.94 6.85 15.44
CA ASP A 63 -32.08 6.05 15.88
C ASP A 63 -32.81 5.43 14.68
N LEU A 64 -33.04 4.11 14.77
CA LEU A 64 -33.73 3.32 13.76
C LEU A 64 -35.24 3.62 13.72
N ALA A 65 -35.80 4.10 14.84
CA ALA A 65 -37.22 4.43 14.94
C ALA A 65 -37.54 5.82 14.37
N ASN A 66 -36.56 6.72 14.26
CA ASN A 66 -36.72 8.04 13.68
C ASN A 66 -36.73 7.98 12.13
N PRO A 67 -37.88 8.17 11.46
CA PRO A 67 -37.97 8.10 10.00
C PRO A 67 -37.22 9.23 9.28
N ASP A 68 -37.04 10.37 9.95
CA ASP A 68 -36.40 11.56 9.39
C ASP A 68 -34.88 11.59 9.64
N GLY A 69 -34.39 10.78 10.59
CA GLY A 69 -32.96 10.60 10.87
C GLY A 69 -32.19 9.82 9.80
N ALA A 70 -30.86 9.90 9.83
CA ALA A 70 -29.98 9.21 8.89
C ALA A 70 -30.31 7.71 8.76
N ALA A 71 -30.53 7.03 9.88
CA ALA A 71 -30.82 5.60 9.88
C ALA A 71 -32.18 5.29 9.23
N GLY A 72 -33.23 6.06 9.58
CA GLY A 72 -34.55 5.97 8.97
C GLY A 72 -34.54 6.20 7.46
N GLN A 73 -33.77 7.17 6.99
CA GLN A 73 -33.61 7.45 5.56
C GLN A 73 -32.96 6.28 4.80
N VAL A 74 -31.94 5.64 5.39
CA VAL A 74 -31.31 4.44 4.80
C VAL A 74 -32.29 3.26 4.79
N ILE A 75 -33.07 3.06 5.86
CA ILE A 75 -34.12 2.02 5.91
C ILE A 75 -35.16 2.26 4.80
N ALA A 76 -35.69 3.48 4.69
CA ALA A 76 -36.70 3.84 3.70
C ALA A 76 -36.17 3.66 2.27
N LEU A 77 -34.89 3.93 2.04
CA LEU A 77 -34.26 3.71 0.74
C LEU A 77 -34.02 2.22 0.46
N ALA A 78 -33.61 1.43 1.46
CA ALA A 78 -33.43 -0.01 1.33
C ALA A 78 -34.75 -0.71 0.99
N GLN A 79 -35.86 -0.31 1.62
CA GLN A 79 -37.20 -0.81 1.32
C GLN A 79 -37.61 -0.47 -0.13
N ARG A 80 -37.46 0.81 -0.54
CA ARG A 80 -37.72 1.24 -1.92
C ARG A 80 -36.87 0.48 -2.94
N LEU A 81 -35.60 0.22 -2.63
CA LEU A 81 -34.71 -0.57 -3.48
C LEU A 81 -35.19 -2.02 -3.59
N ALA A 82 -35.63 -2.63 -2.50
CA ALA A 82 -36.16 -3.99 -2.49
C ALA A 82 -37.45 -4.11 -3.32
N GLU A 83 -38.34 -3.12 -3.26
CA GLU A 83 -39.54 -3.06 -4.10
C GLU A 83 -39.19 -2.95 -5.58
N GLN A 84 -38.27 -2.03 -5.93
CA GLN A 84 -37.85 -1.84 -7.32
C GLN A 84 -37.09 -3.05 -7.89
N ARG A 85 -36.30 -3.74 -7.06
CA ARG A 85 -35.63 -5.00 -7.45
C ARG A 85 -36.61 -6.06 -7.93
N ARG A 86 -37.88 -6.04 -7.49
CA ARG A 86 -38.90 -6.98 -7.97
C ARG A 86 -39.38 -6.68 -9.40
N ALA A 87 -39.20 -5.45 -9.87
CA ALA A 87 -39.65 -5.00 -11.19
C ALA A 87 -38.55 -5.09 -12.27
N LEU A 88 -37.34 -5.56 -11.91
CA LEU A 88 -36.19 -5.65 -12.81
C LEU A 88 -35.59 -7.06 -12.76
N PRO A 89 -35.04 -7.57 -13.88
CA PRO A 89 -34.30 -8.81 -13.85
C PRO A 89 -33.09 -8.71 -12.93
N TRP A 90 -32.93 -9.69 -12.03
CA TRP A 90 -31.87 -9.71 -11.03
C TRP A 90 -31.41 -11.14 -10.75
N GLY A 91 -30.11 -11.30 -10.51
CA GLY A 91 -29.51 -12.57 -10.10
C GLY A 91 -28.13 -12.33 -9.49
N LYS A 92 -27.72 -13.13 -8.49
CA LYS A 92 -26.38 -12.99 -7.91
C LYS A 92 -25.33 -13.60 -8.84
N ALA A 93 -25.62 -14.75 -9.44
CA ALA A 93 -24.79 -15.35 -10.48
C ALA A 93 -25.19 -14.87 -11.89
N GLU A 94 -24.29 -15.07 -12.86
CA GLU A 94 -24.55 -14.77 -14.27
C GLU A 94 -25.71 -15.62 -14.83
N ALA A 95 -25.78 -16.89 -14.43
CA ALA A 95 -26.86 -17.81 -14.82
C ALA A 95 -28.22 -17.37 -14.27
N ASP A 96 -28.29 -16.97 -13.00
CA ASP A 96 -29.53 -16.48 -12.37
C ASP A 96 -30.02 -15.20 -13.06
N LEU A 97 -29.09 -14.30 -13.39
CA LEU A 97 -29.41 -13.06 -14.10
C LEU A 97 -29.94 -13.37 -15.50
N ALA A 98 -29.29 -14.29 -16.23
CA ALA A 98 -29.73 -14.68 -17.57
C ALA A 98 -31.15 -15.28 -17.53
N ALA A 99 -31.41 -16.21 -16.62
CA ALA A 99 -32.74 -16.78 -16.44
C ALA A 99 -33.79 -15.73 -16.06
N SER A 100 -33.42 -14.76 -15.21
CA SER A 100 -34.30 -13.66 -14.81
C SER A 100 -34.61 -12.71 -15.98
N ILE A 101 -33.62 -12.43 -16.83
CA ILE A 101 -33.77 -11.65 -18.06
C ILE A 101 -34.71 -12.35 -19.02
N ASP A 102 -34.50 -13.66 -19.26
CA ASP A 102 -35.33 -14.45 -20.17
C ASP A 102 -36.80 -14.51 -19.69
N ALA A 103 -37.02 -14.59 -18.38
CA ALA A 103 -38.36 -14.56 -17.80
C ALA A 103 -39.05 -13.19 -17.94
N HIS A 104 -38.34 -12.09 -17.65
CA HIS A 104 -38.89 -10.73 -17.73
C HIS A 104 -39.08 -10.23 -19.16
N TYR A 105 -38.22 -10.66 -20.08
CA TYR A 105 -38.13 -10.16 -21.45
C TYR A 105 -38.31 -11.28 -22.47
N SER A 106 -39.21 -12.22 -22.20
CA SER A 106 -39.49 -13.39 -23.03
C SER A 106 -39.80 -13.05 -24.51
N HIS A 107 -40.35 -11.87 -24.78
CA HIS A 107 -40.66 -11.40 -26.14
C HIS A 107 -39.41 -11.06 -26.98
N TYR A 108 -38.28 -10.72 -26.34
CA TYR A 108 -37.03 -10.40 -27.06
C TYR A 108 -36.29 -11.66 -27.53
N GLY A 109 -36.63 -12.83 -26.96
CA GLY A 109 -36.19 -14.16 -27.39
C GLY A 109 -34.67 -14.33 -27.54
N SER A 110 -34.24 -15.52 -27.98
CA SER A 110 -32.85 -15.79 -28.35
C SER A 110 -32.37 -15.07 -29.63
N ARG A 111 -33.15 -14.08 -30.11
CA ARG A 111 -32.96 -13.37 -31.39
C ARG A 111 -32.42 -11.97 -31.24
N ALA A 112 -32.19 -11.50 -30.01
CA ALA A 112 -31.47 -10.25 -29.84
C ALA A 112 -29.98 -10.50 -30.12
N ASP A 113 -29.44 -9.93 -31.21
CA ASP A 113 -27.98 -9.76 -31.42
C ASP A 113 -27.30 -8.93 -30.31
N ARG A 114 -28.01 -8.65 -29.21
CA ARG A 114 -27.67 -7.77 -28.11
C ARG A 114 -28.06 -8.46 -26.81
N ARG A 115 -27.07 -8.65 -25.93
CA ARG A 115 -27.26 -9.20 -24.59
C ARG A 115 -27.45 -8.06 -23.59
N LEU A 116 -28.50 -8.12 -22.78
CA LEU A 116 -28.61 -7.23 -21.63
C LEU A 116 -27.51 -7.62 -20.62
N ILE A 117 -26.64 -6.68 -20.31
CA ILE A 117 -25.59 -6.86 -19.30
C ILE A 117 -25.78 -5.85 -18.19
N ARG A 118 -25.43 -6.23 -16.96
CA ARG A 118 -25.30 -5.28 -15.87
C ARG A 118 -23.96 -4.58 -16.00
N VAL A 119 -24.00 -3.29 -16.29
CA VAL A 119 -22.82 -2.43 -16.17
C VAL A 119 -22.99 -1.70 -14.84
N PRO A 120 -22.06 -1.88 -13.88
CA PRO A 120 -22.09 -1.05 -12.68
C PRO A 120 -22.04 0.41 -13.14
N ALA A 121 -22.91 1.25 -12.56
CA ALA A 121 -22.71 2.68 -12.73
C ALA A 121 -21.29 2.99 -12.26
N GLN A 122 -20.57 3.85 -12.99
CA GLN A 122 -19.34 4.39 -12.44
C GLN A 122 -19.68 4.99 -11.09
N ASP A 123 -18.94 4.59 -10.06
CA ASP A 123 -18.93 5.32 -8.81
C ASP A 123 -18.69 6.79 -9.11
N TYR A 124 -19.20 7.67 -8.25
CA TYR A 124 -18.91 9.10 -8.30
C TYR A 124 -17.46 9.34 -8.69
N GLU A 125 -17.19 10.32 -9.56
CA GLU A 125 -15.83 10.68 -9.96
C GLU A 125 -15.05 11.18 -8.75
N TYR A 126 -14.56 10.26 -7.91
CA TYR A 126 -13.52 10.54 -6.95
C TYR A 126 -12.26 10.81 -7.76
N SER A 127 -11.53 11.86 -7.38
CA SER A 127 -10.22 12.11 -7.95
C SER A 127 -9.33 10.90 -7.64
N ALA A 128 -8.95 10.15 -8.68
CA ALA A 128 -8.10 8.98 -8.52
C ALA A 128 -6.80 9.34 -7.81
N ASP A 129 -6.35 8.48 -6.91
CA ASP A 129 -5.06 8.66 -6.23
C ASP A 129 -3.92 8.70 -7.26
N PRO A 130 -2.86 9.50 -7.02
CA PRO A 130 -1.68 9.49 -7.88
C PRO A 130 -1.14 8.08 -8.04
N VAL A 131 -0.70 7.74 -9.24
CA VAL A 131 -0.07 6.44 -9.51
C VAL A 131 1.44 6.63 -9.59
N LEU A 132 2.16 5.78 -8.87
CA LEU A 132 3.60 5.61 -9.02
C LEU A 132 3.87 4.39 -9.89
N ALA A 133 4.69 4.57 -10.92
CA ALA A 133 5.25 3.48 -11.70
C ALA A 133 6.74 3.30 -11.34
N LEU A 134 7.12 2.07 -11.04
CA LEU A 134 8.49 1.67 -10.73
C LEU A 134 8.91 0.55 -11.66
N GLN A 135 10.07 0.67 -12.26
CA GLN A 135 10.63 -0.33 -13.16
C GLN A 135 11.96 -0.84 -12.59
N GLY A 136 12.19 -2.15 -12.61
CA GLY A 136 13.46 -2.75 -12.19
C GLY A 136 13.60 -2.95 -10.67
N ALA A 137 12.47 -3.09 -9.96
CA ALA A 137 12.46 -3.38 -8.52
C ALA A 137 12.66 -4.88 -8.18
N HIS A 138 12.73 -5.73 -9.21
CA HIS A 138 12.82 -7.19 -9.16
C HIS A 138 11.73 -7.83 -8.30
N LEU A 139 10.49 -7.39 -8.48
CA LEU A 139 9.33 -7.82 -7.68
C LEU A 139 8.83 -9.21 -8.05
N HIS A 140 9.27 -9.72 -9.20
CA HIS A 140 8.80 -10.97 -9.77
C HIS A 140 9.69 -12.17 -9.46
N ALA A 141 10.61 -12.08 -8.48
CA ALA A 141 11.40 -13.25 -8.07
C ALA A 141 10.43 -14.36 -7.61
N PRO A 142 10.29 -15.46 -8.38
CA PRO A 142 9.33 -16.49 -8.03
C PRO A 142 9.78 -17.18 -6.74
N LEU A 143 8.89 -17.20 -5.75
CA LEU A 143 9.14 -17.90 -4.47
C LEU A 143 9.11 -19.41 -4.61
N THR A 144 8.68 -19.90 -5.78
CA THR A 144 8.54 -21.30 -6.12
C THR A 144 9.35 -21.59 -7.36
N ARG A 145 9.90 -22.80 -7.44
CA ARG A 145 10.61 -23.26 -8.63
C ARG A 145 9.67 -24.16 -9.45
N ASP A 146 9.75 -24.08 -10.77
CA ASP A 146 8.88 -24.85 -11.68
C ASP A 146 9.38 -26.28 -11.95
N THR A 147 10.54 -26.63 -11.40
CA THR A 147 11.16 -27.96 -11.51
C THR A 147 11.36 -28.58 -10.12
N PRO A 148 11.76 -29.84 -9.95
CA PRO A 148 12.06 -30.39 -8.60
C PRO A 148 13.56 -30.38 -8.25
N LEU A 149 13.93 -29.93 -7.02
CA LEU A 149 15.08 -30.46 -6.24
C LEU A 149 15.96 -31.52 -6.92
N PRO A 150 17.05 -31.25 -7.68
CA PRO A 150 17.91 -32.34 -8.11
C PRO A 150 18.53 -33.01 -6.88
N CYS A 151 18.10 -34.23 -6.56
CA CYS A 151 18.71 -35.05 -5.53
C CYS A 151 20.11 -35.47 -6.00
N ARG A 152 21.13 -35.19 -5.18
CA ARG A 152 22.50 -35.62 -5.44
C ARG A 152 22.79 -36.93 -4.70
N THR A 153 23.44 -37.85 -5.39
CA THR A 153 23.95 -39.10 -4.82
C THR A 153 25.37 -38.88 -4.27
N PRO A 154 25.85 -39.73 -3.33
CA PRO A 154 27.17 -39.55 -2.72
C PRO A 154 28.35 -39.49 -3.70
N ASP A 155 28.27 -40.16 -4.85
CA ASP A 155 29.26 -40.13 -5.93
C ASP A 155 29.34 -38.77 -6.65
N ARG A 156 28.33 -37.90 -6.48
CA ARG A 156 28.28 -36.58 -7.09
C ARG A 156 28.79 -35.46 -6.18
N LEU A 157 29.21 -35.78 -4.95
CA LEU A 157 29.72 -34.78 -4.01
C LEU A 157 31.05 -34.21 -4.48
N VAL A 158 31.28 -32.95 -4.14
CA VAL A 158 32.54 -32.26 -4.47
C VAL A 158 33.66 -32.76 -3.56
N THR A 159 34.72 -33.28 -4.17
CA THR A 159 35.94 -33.75 -3.49
C THR A 159 37.14 -32.84 -3.72
N ARG A 160 37.03 -31.90 -4.67
CA ARG A 160 38.02 -30.87 -4.94
C ARG A 160 37.38 -29.61 -5.53
N ALA A 161 37.81 -28.44 -5.08
CA ALA A 161 37.41 -27.15 -5.64
C ALA A 161 38.48 -26.07 -5.38
N SER A 162 38.81 -25.26 -6.40
CA SER A 162 39.78 -24.16 -6.33
C SER A 162 41.13 -24.56 -5.70
N GLY A 163 41.58 -25.80 -5.94
CA GLY A 163 42.81 -26.35 -5.35
C GLY A 163 42.67 -26.93 -3.95
N ILE A 164 41.53 -26.77 -3.28
CA ILE A 164 41.20 -27.38 -1.98
C ILE A 164 40.67 -28.80 -2.21
N THR A 165 41.13 -29.75 -1.42
CA THR A 165 40.84 -31.19 -1.50
C THR A 165 40.32 -31.73 -0.17
N THR A 166 39.87 -32.99 -0.17
CA THR A 166 39.40 -33.67 1.06
C THR A 166 40.46 -33.75 2.15
N SER A 167 41.76 -33.89 1.81
CA SER A 167 42.84 -33.93 2.80
C SER A 167 43.03 -32.60 3.49
N ASP A 168 42.79 -31.48 2.80
CA ASP A 168 43.01 -30.14 3.36
C ASP A 168 42.03 -29.82 4.50
N VAL A 169 40.83 -30.43 4.47
CA VAL A 169 39.75 -30.18 5.44
C VAL A 169 39.55 -31.33 6.43
N ALA A 170 40.30 -32.43 6.30
CA ALA A 170 40.10 -33.64 7.10
C ALA A 170 40.16 -33.39 8.61
N ASP A 171 41.12 -32.58 9.06
CA ASP A 171 41.29 -32.23 10.48
C ASP A 171 40.13 -31.41 11.06
N LEU A 172 39.43 -30.63 10.23
CA LEU A 172 38.25 -29.88 10.66
C LEU A 172 37.02 -30.78 10.73
N VAL A 173 36.89 -31.72 9.79
CA VAL A 173 35.79 -32.70 9.77
C VAL A 173 35.80 -33.56 11.03
N THR A 174 36.98 -33.98 11.50
CA THR A 174 37.12 -34.84 12.70
C THR A 174 36.82 -34.11 14.01
N GLN A 175 36.87 -32.77 14.03
CA GLN A 175 36.51 -31.96 15.19
C GLN A 175 34.99 -31.88 15.42
N VAL A 176 34.19 -32.17 14.38
CA VAL A 176 32.73 -32.13 14.48
C VAL A 176 32.20 -33.50 14.90
N ASN A 177 31.49 -33.56 16.02
CA ASN A 177 30.86 -34.79 16.47
C ASN A 177 29.64 -35.13 15.58
N LEU A 178 29.78 -36.16 14.75
CA LEU A 178 28.74 -36.68 13.87
C LEU A 178 28.20 -38.06 14.33
N SER A 179 28.50 -38.51 15.55
CA SER A 179 28.22 -39.88 16.02
C SER A 179 26.74 -40.30 16.02
N HIS A 180 25.82 -39.34 15.99
CA HIS A 180 24.37 -39.57 15.99
C HIS A 180 23.71 -39.21 14.65
N LEU A 181 24.50 -38.99 13.60
CA LEU A 181 24.02 -38.60 12.28
C LEU A 181 24.24 -39.73 11.26
N PRO A 182 23.44 -39.78 10.18
CA PRO A 182 23.64 -40.75 9.10
C PRO A 182 25.06 -40.69 8.51
N PRO A 183 25.63 -41.83 8.05
CA PRO A 183 27.02 -41.90 7.56
C PRO A 183 27.36 -40.90 6.45
N CYS A 184 26.37 -40.49 5.65
CA CYS A 184 26.57 -39.51 4.57
C CYS A 184 26.95 -38.10 5.08
N PHE A 185 26.68 -37.76 6.34
CA PHE A 185 26.99 -36.44 6.89
C PHE A 185 28.49 -36.13 6.92
N HIS A 186 29.35 -37.15 7.07
CA HIS A 186 30.79 -36.94 6.97
C HIS A 186 31.18 -36.40 5.58
N ALA A 187 30.71 -37.06 4.51
CA ALA A 187 31.00 -36.63 3.15
C ALA A 187 30.40 -35.26 2.81
N LEU A 188 29.19 -34.97 3.33
CA LEU A 188 28.55 -33.66 3.17
C LEU A 188 29.30 -32.54 3.91
N LEU A 189 29.79 -32.80 5.11
CA LEU A 189 30.60 -31.84 5.87
C LEU A 189 31.95 -31.59 5.18
N THR A 190 32.58 -32.64 4.66
CA THR A 190 33.81 -32.52 3.85
C THR A 190 33.57 -31.64 2.62
N GLU A 191 32.51 -31.90 1.85
CA GLU A 191 32.13 -31.04 0.71
C GLU A 191 31.91 -29.59 1.15
N PHE A 192 31.13 -29.36 2.21
CA PHE A 192 30.84 -28.02 2.70
C PHE A 192 32.11 -27.23 3.03
N LEU A 193 33.06 -27.85 3.75
CA LEU A 193 34.31 -27.20 4.13
C LEU A 193 35.24 -26.95 2.93
N ILE A 194 35.21 -27.82 1.91
CA ILE A 194 35.93 -27.59 0.65
C ILE A 194 35.38 -26.35 -0.05
N LEU A 195 34.05 -26.26 -0.19
CA LEU A 195 33.39 -25.14 -0.88
C LEU A 195 33.56 -23.83 -0.11
N ASP A 196 33.42 -23.86 1.22
CA ASP A 196 33.61 -22.69 2.09
C ASP A 196 35.04 -22.14 1.99
N ARG A 197 36.07 -23.01 2.10
CA ARG A 197 37.46 -22.58 1.92
C ARG A 197 37.78 -22.14 0.50
N ALA A 198 37.22 -22.80 -0.51
CA ALA A 198 37.40 -22.39 -1.90
C ALA A 198 36.85 -20.97 -2.13
N LEU A 199 35.65 -20.68 -1.60
CA LEU A 199 35.05 -19.34 -1.63
C LEU A 199 35.90 -18.32 -0.87
N ALA A 200 36.29 -18.63 0.37
CA ALA A 200 37.08 -17.72 1.20
C ALA A 200 38.44 -17.37 0.59
N THR A 201 39.08 -18.32 -0.11
CA THR A 201 40.43 -18.14 -0.66
C THR A 201 40.42 -17.43 -2.02
N THR A 202 39.44 -17.75 -2.88
CA THR A 202 39.46 -17.32 -4.29
C THR A 202 38.32 -16.40 -4.70
N GLY A 203 37.33 -16.19 -3.82
CA GLY A 203 36.12 -15.40 -4.10
C GLY A 203 35.16 -16.03 -5.11
N ARG A 204 35.54 -17.12 -5.79
CA ARG A 204 34.69 -17.87 -6.73
C ARG A 204 35.18 -19.30 -6.88
N ILE A 205 34.26 -20.26 -6.85
CA ILE A 205 34.57 -21.68 -7.00
C ILE A 205 34.97 -22.02 -8.45
N ARG A 206 36.08 -22.75 -8.64
CA ARG A 206 36.63 -23.18 -9.94
C ARG A 206 37.22 -24.59 -9.83
N ASP A 207 37.63 -25.19 -10.96
CA ASP A 207 38.40 -26.45 -11.03
C ASP A 207 37.83 -27.60 -10.16
N VAL A 208 36.52 -27.82 -10.30
CA VAL A 208 35.73 -28.70 -9.42
C VAL A 208 35.83 -30.15 -9.85
N THR A 209 36.00 -31.06 -8.89
CA THR A 209 35.80 -32.51 -9.08
C THR A 209 34.55 -32.92 -8.29
N GLY A 210 33.51 -33.37 -9.02
CA GLY A 210 32.17 -33.62 -8.49
C GLY A 210 31.12 -32.72 -9.16
N THR A 211 29.90 -32.72 -8.63
CA THR A 211 28.79 -31.85 -9.10
C THR A 211 28.51 -30.78 -8.06
N LEU A 212 28.70 -29.51 -8.44
CA LEU A 212 28.39 -28.38 -7.58
C LEU A 212 26.92 -28.43 -7.13
N PRO A 213 26.63 -28.14 -5.85
CA PRO A 213 25.27 -27.91 -5.42
C PRO A 213 24.68 -26.70 -6.15
N GLU A 214 23.36 -26.70 -6.36
CA GLU A 214 22.65 -25.58 -7.00
C GLU A 214 22.71 -24.29 -6.16
N TYR A 215 22.88 -24.42 -4.84
CA TYR A 215 22.96 -23.30 -3.89
C TYR A 215 24.18 -23.43 -2.98
N GLY A 216 24.60 -22.31 -2.38
CA GLY A 216 25.73 -22.26 -1.45
C GLY A 216 27.10 -22.27 -2.14
N THR A 217 27.15 -22.05 -3.45
CA THR A 217 28.39 -21.93 -4.24
C THR A 217 28.90 -20.51 -4.38
N ASP A 218 28.11 -19.53 -3.93
CA ASP A 218 28.42 -18.11 -3.92
C ASP A 218 28.33 -17.58 -2.49
N ALA A 219 28.95 -16.43 -2.24
CA ALA A 219 28.79 -15.73 -0.96
C ALA A 219 27.30 -15.46 -0.72
N TRP A 220 26.81 -15.83 0.47
CA TRP A 220 25.41 -15.58 0.79
C TRP A 220 25.14 -14.08 0.84
N GLU A 221 24.22 -13.64 0.00
CA GLU A 221 23.64 -12.31 0.05
C GLU A 221 22.15 -12.43 0.37
N MET A 222 21.67 -11.50 1.19
CA MET A 222 20.27 -11.49 1.57
C MET A 222 19.41 -11.25 0.31
N PRO A 223 18.41 -12.10 0.00
CA PRO A 223 17.66 -11.98 -1.25
C PRO A 223 16.73 -10.76 -1.22
N TRP A 224 16.76 -9.94 -2.27
CA TRP A 224 15.92 -8.75 -2.39
C TRP A 224 14.49 -9.15 -2.75
N GLN A 225 13.56 -8.92 -1.81
CA GLN A 225 12.15 -9.27 -1.95
C GLN A 225 11.27 -8.11 -1.49
N PRO A 226 11.06 -7.09 -2.34
CA PRO A 226 10.27 -5.94 -1.96
C PRO A 226 8.87 -6.33 -1.51
N LEU A 227 8.40 -5.68 -0.44
CA LEU A 227 7.11 -5.95 0.16
C LEU A 227 6.27 -4.69 0.33
N TYR A 228 6.88 -3.57 0.75
CA TYR A 228 6.15 -2.34 1.03
C TYR A 228 6.64 -1.18 0.17
N LEU A 229 5.69 -0.36 -0.29
CA LEU A 229 5.93 1.03 -0.66
C LEU A 229 5.61 1.89 0.56
N MET A 230 6.59 2.68 1.01
CA MET A 230 6.39 3.70 2.02
C MET A 230 6.59 5.06 1.38
N TRP A 231 5.62 5.94 1.58
CA TRP A 231 5.67 7.29 1.01
C TRP A 231 5.22 8.32 2.03
N LYS A 232 5.83 9.50 1.93
CA LYS A 232 5.48 10.70 2.66
C LYS A 232 5.64 11.88 1.72
N ALA A 233 4.62 12.72 1.64
CA ALA A 233 4.60 13.86 0.76
C ALA A 233 3.95 15.06 1.45
N GLU A 234 4.32 16.25 1.00
CA GLU A 234 3.68 17.50 1.35
C GLU A 234 2.77 17.91 0.20
N TYR A 235 1.49 18.09 0.51
CA TYR A 235 0.50 18.63 -0.40
C TYR A 235 0.29 20.10 -0.09
N PHE A 236 0.41 20.95 -1.10
CA PHE A 236 0.21 22.40 -1.01
C PHE A 236 -1.14 22.73 -1.66
N PRO A 237 -2.20 22.96 -0.86
CA PRO A 237 -3.48 23.38 -1.42
C PRO A 237 -3.34 24.76 -2.07
N LEU A 238 -3.91 24.88 -3.26
CA LEU A 238 -3.85 26.09 -4.07
C LEU A 238 -5.25 26.69 -4.20
N PRO A 239 -5.39 28.01 -4.02
CA PRO A 239 -6.70 28.66 -4.15
C PRO A 239 -7.21 28.46 -5.58
N PHE A 240 -8.47 28.05 -5.71
CA PHE A 240 -9.11 27.93 -7.01
C PHE A 240 -9.59 29.30 -7.51
N ARG A 241 -10.20 30.08 -6.61
CA ARG A 241 -10.74 31.42 -6.85
C ARG A 241 -10.77 32.25 -5.57
N ASP A 242 -10.50 33.54 -5.70
CA ASP A 242 -10.70 34.55 -4.67
C ASP A 242 -11.80 35.53 -5.12
N GLY A 243 -13.01 35.36 -4.61
CA GLY A 243 -14.19 36.10 -5.05
C GLY A 243 -14.49 35.87 -6.54
N THR A 244 -14.28 36.89 -7.37
CA THR A 244 -14.46 36.83 -8.84
C THR A 244 -13.18 36.48 -9.60
N THR A 245 -12.02 36.45 -8.94
CA THR A 245 -10.73 36.19 -9.58
C THR A 245 -10.45 34.69 -9.58
N ALA A 246 -10.28 34.09 -10.77
CA ALA A 246 -9.83 32.70 -10.90
C ALA A 246 -8.30 32.64 -10.95
N HIS A 247 -7.70 31.67 -10.26
CA HIS A 247 -6.24 31.47 -10.24
C HIS A 247 -5.78 30.36 -11.20
N TRP A 248 -6.72 29.71 -11.87
CA TRP A 248 -6.50 28.60 -12.79
C TRP A 248 -7.03 28.93 -14.17
N GLU A 249 -6.26 28.56 -15.20
CA GLU A 249 -6.65 28.71 -16.60
C GLU A 249 -6.76 27.34 -17.25
N PHE A 250 -7.78 27.17 -18.09
CA PHE A 250 -7.89 25.98 -18.93
C PHE A 250 -7.01 26.14 -20.17
N ILE A 251 -5.89 25.42 -20.19
CA ILE A 251 -4.89 25.48 -21.25
C ILE A 251 -4.93 24.22 -22.12
N GLU A 252 -4.43 24.35 -23.36
CA GLU A 252 -4.24 23.24 -24.30
C GLU A 252 -5.49 22.34 -24.49
N ARG A 253 -6.67 22.94 -24.32
CA ARG A 253 -7.99 22.31 -24.48
C ARG A 253 -8.20 21.02 -23.66
N SER A 254 -7.37 20.77 -22.66
CA SER A 254 -7.34 19.48 -21.97
C SER A 254 -6.92 19.54 -20.50
N ARG A 255 -6.35 20.64 -20.01
CA ARG A 255 -5.90 20.71 -18.62
C ARG A 255 -6.03 22.09 -18.00
N TYR A 256 -6.06 22.13 -16.67
CA TYR A 256 -5.98 23.36 -15.91
C TYR A 256 -4.54 23.62 -15.46
N GLN A 257 -4.12 24.88 -15.49
CA GLN A 257 -2.83 25.34 -14.99
C GLN A 257 -3.04 26.49 -14.01
N TRP A 258 -2.45 26.36 -12.82
CA TRP A 258 -2.38 27.44 -11.84
C TRP A 258 -1.44 28.54 -12.34
N GLN A 259 -1.84 29.80 -12.18
CA GLN A 259 -1.15 30.96 -12.74
C GLN A 259 -0.13 31.60 -11.77
N GLY A 260 0.18 30.94 -10.66
CA GLY A 260 1.10 31.48 -9.65
C GLY A 260 0.51 32.62 -8.82
N THR A 261 -0.82 32.77 -8.80
CA THR A 261 -1.53 33.83 -8.09
C THR A 261 -2.42 33.28 -6.97
N GLY A 262 -2.72 34.13 -5.98
CA GLY A 262 -3.41 33.71 -4.75
C GLY A 262 -2.43 33.14 -3.73
N THR A 263 -2.82 33.14 -2.45
CA THR A 263 -2.00 32.66 -1.35
C THR A 263 -2.24 31.16 -1.14
N PRO A 264 -1.23 30.29 -1.30
CA PRO A 264 -1.36 28.87 -0.97
C PRO A 264 -1.73 28.66 0.51
N SER A 265 -2.58 27.69 0.79
CA SER A 265 -2.96 27.33 2.16
C SER A 265 -1.85 26.56 2.87
N THR A 266 -2.05 26.32 4.16
CA THR A 266 -1.13 25.52 4.99
C THR A 266 -0.88 24.13 4.37
N PRO A 267 0.39 23.72 4.16
CA PRO A 267 0.70 22.43 3.58
C PRO A 267 0.24 21.26 4.46
N LEU A 268 -0.26 20.21 3.83
CA LEU A 268 -0.68 18.96 4.47
C LEU A 268 0.41 17.91 4.31
N THR A 269 0.90 17.36 5.41
CA THR A 269 1.78 16.19 5.37
C THR A 269 0.93 14.93 5.29
N ILE A 270 1.08 14.19 4.20
CA ILE A 270 0.34 12.96 3.94
C ILE A 270 1.34 11.82 3.79
N SER A 271 1.03 10.66 4.35
CA SER A 271 1.88 9.48 4.24
C SER A 271 1.04 8.21 4.14
N GLY A 272 1.63 7.18 3.54
CA GLY A 272 1.00 5.87 3.43
C GLY A 272 2.02 4.74 3.39
N ARG A 273 1.54 3.55 3.72
CA ARG A 273 2.27 2.28 3.59
C ARG A 273 1.39 1.29 2.87
N GLN A 274 1.86 0.77 1.75
CA GLN A 274 1.10 -0.15 0.90
C GLN A 274 1.89 -1.41 0.63
N ILE A 275 1.20 -2.55 0.60
CA ILE A 275 1.79 -3.81 0.14
C ILE A 275 2.00 -3.71 -1.37
N LEU A 276 3.19 -4.06 -1.84
CA LEU A 276 3.50 -4.13 -3.25
C LEU A 276 2.85 -5.35 -3.87
N THR A 277 2.08 -5.13 -4.93
CA THR A 277 1.47 -6.20 -5.71
C THR A 277 2.00 -6.16 -7.15
N PRO A 278 2.49 -7.28 -7.70
CA PRO A 278 2.99 -7.33 -9.08
C PRO A 278 1.85 -7.37 -10.11
N ALA A 279 0.80 -6.57 -9.93
CA ALA A 279 -0.41 -6.65 -10.74
C ALA A 279 -0.26 -6.00 -12.13
N ALA A 280 0.60 -4.99 -12.27
CA ALA A 280 0.71 -4.20 -13.49
C ALA A 280 1.14 -5.03 -14.70
N GLY A 281 2.16 -5.88 -14.54
CA GLY A 281 2.61 -6.81 -15.58
C GLY A 281 1.49 -7.76 -16.04
N HIS A 282 0.75 -8.35 -15.09
CA HIS A 282 -0.38 -9.23 -15.41
C HIS A 282 -1.54 -8.52 -16.10
N ALA A 283 -1.88 -7.29 -15.65
CA ALA A 283 -2.95 -6.50 -16.26
C ALA A 283 -2.61 -6.10 -17.71
N LEU A 284 -1.35 -5.73 -17.97
CA LEU A 284 -0.87 -5.43 -19.32
C LEU A 284 -0.87 -6.69 -20.20
N ASP A 285 -0.37 -7.82 -19.70
CA ASP A 285 -0.36 -9.11 -20.42
C ASP A 285 -1.79 -9.55 -20.81
N GLY A 286 -2.73 -9.43 -19.87
CA GLY A 286 -4.15 -9.71 -20.11
C GLY A 286 -4.79 -8.76 -21.11
N SER A 287 -4.48 -7.46 -21.03
CA SER A 287 -4.99 -6.45 -21.97
C SER A 287 -4.49 -6.69 -23.39
N LEU A 288 -3.22 -7.08 -23.55
CA LEU A 288 -2.65 -7.46 -24.84
C LEU A 288 -3.32 -8.71 -25.41
N THR A 289 -3.55 -9.72 -24.57
CA THR A 289 -4.28 -10.93 -24.97
C THR A 289 -5.70 -10.60 -25.45
N ALA A 290 -6.42 -9.76 -24.71
CA ALA A 290 -7.77 -9.32 -25.08
C ALA A 290 -7.76 -8.48 -26.37
N TYR A 291 -6.78 -7.59 -26.53
CA TYR A 291 -6.62 -6.76 -27.72
C TYR A 291 -6.35 -7.60 -28.98
N ALA A 292 -5.50 -8.63 -28.86
CA ALA A 292 -5.14 -9.54 -29.95
C ALA A 292 -6.29 -10.48 -30.34
N ARG A 293 -7.09 -10.95 -29.36
CA ARG A 293 -8.19 -11.89 -29.60
C ARG A 293 -9.22 -11.42 -30.64
N VAL A 294 -9.43 -10.12 -30.76
CA VAL A 294 -10.48 -9.53 -31.63
C VAL A 294 -9.92 -8.96 -32.94
N ARG A 295 -8.66 -9.25 -33.29
CA ARG A 295 -7.97 -8.69 -34.46
C ARG A 295 -7.06 -9.73 -35.12
N ASP A 296 -7.51 -10.23 -36.26
CA ASP A 296 -6.79 -11.27 -37.02
C ASP A 296 -5.62 -10.69 -37.85
N GLN A 297 -5.61 -9.38 -38.09
CA GLN A 297 -4.59 -8.69 -38.88
C GLN A 297 -3.26 -8.41 -38.14
N LEU A 298 -3.15 -8.80 -36.86
CA LEU A 298 -1.95 -8.54 -36.07
C LEU A 298 -0.90 -9.64 -36.28
N PRO A 299 0.37 -9.30 -36.59
CA PRO A 299 1.42 -10.29 -36.72
C PRO A 299 1.66 -11.03 -35.38
N ALA A 300 1.50 -12.36 -35.39
CA ALA A 300 1.62 -13.19 -34.19
C ALA A 300 2.97 -13.02 -33.47
N ASP A 301 4.07 -12.97 -34.21
CA ASP A 301 5.42 -12.80 -33.67
C ASP A 301 5.58 -11.46 -32.93
N SER A 302 4.94 -10.39 -33.42
CA SER A 302 4.98 -9.07 -32.78
C SER A 302 4.23 -9.07 -31.46
N ILE A 303 3.09 -9.75 -31.39
CA ILE A 303 2.31 -9.92 -30.16
C ILE A 303 3.09 -10.78 -29.16
N GLN A 304 3.68 -11.89 -29.59
CA GLN A 304 4.51 -12.73 -28.73
C GLN A 304 5.74 -11.99 -28.20
N HIS A 305 6.41 -11.20 -29.05
CA HIS A 305 7.54 -10.37 -28.62
C HIS A 305 7.11 -9.33 -27.59
N LEU A 306 5.93 -8.72 -27.77
CA LEU A 306 5.38 -7.76 -26.82
C LEU A 306 5.02 -8.41 -25.48
N HIS A 307 4.43 -9.61 -25.49
CA HIS A 307 4.18 -10.40 -24.27
C HIS A 307 5.49 -10.69 -23.52
N ALA A 308 6.52 -11.17 -24.23
CA ALA A 308 7.83 -11.44 -23.64
C ALA A 308 8.42 -10.17 -23.02
N LYS A 309 8.32 -9.03 -23.72
CA LYS A 309 8.79 -7.73 -23.25
C LYS A 309 8.03 -7.26 -22.01
N VAL A 310 6.71 -7.36 -21.97
CA VAL A 310 5.91 -6.96 -20.79
C VAL A 310 6.31 -7.78 -19.57
N ARG A 311 6.46 -9.10 -19.73
CA ARG A 311 6.88 -9.99 -18.64
C ARG A 311 8.30 -9.70 -18.14
N SER A 312 9.21 -9.29 -19.02
CA SER A 312 10.59 -8.98 -18.66
C SER A 312 10.81 -7.55 -18.17
N THR A 313 9.85 -6.64 -18.37
CA THR A 313 10.01 -5.20 -18.04
C THR A 313 10.00 -4.94 -16.53
N ASP A 314 9.54 -5.88 -15.71
CA ASP A 314 9.47 -5.77 -14.23
C ASP A 314 8.86 -4.43 -13.79
N LEU A 315 7.59 -4.26 -14.17
CA LEU A 315 6.84 -3.05 -13.91
C LEU A 315 5.95 -3.24 -12.69
N LEU A 316 6.09 -2.33 -11.76
CA LEU A 316 5.16 -2.08 -10.67
C LEU A 316 4.39 -0.80 -10.96
N SER A 317 3.09 -0.87 -10.78
CA SER A 317 2.24 0.31 -10.73
C SER A 317 1.42 0.22 -9.46
N GLN A 318 1.55 1.23 -8.61
CA GLN A 318 0.80 1.32 -7.37
C GLN A 318 0.17 2.70 -7.24
N THR A 319 -1.11 2.74 -6.90
CA THR A 319 -1.80 3.96 -6.47
C THR A 319 -1.27 4.35 -5.10
N LEU A 320 -1.09 5.65 -4.85
CA LEU A 320 -0.85 6.20 -3.52
C LEU A 320 -2.14 6.17 -2.70
N ASP A 321 -2.65 4.96 -2.45
CA ASP A 321 -3.78 4.65 -1.60
C ASP A 321 -3.77 5.46 -0.29
N GLY A 322 -4.91 6.06 0.02
CA GLY A 322 -5.13 6.95 1.15
C GLY A 322 -4.83 8.42 0.87
N PHE A 323 -4.25 8.77 -0.29
CA PHE A 323 -3.91 10.17 -0.61
C PHE A 323 -5.16 11.06 -0.74
N GLY A 324 -6.10 10.65 -1.58
CA GLY A 324 -7.36 11.36 -1.81
C GLY A 324 -8.22 11.39 -0.56
N ALA A 325 -8.21 10.29 0.21
CA ALA A 325 -8.86 10.24 1.52
C ALA A 325 -8.31 11.30 2.46
N ALA A 326 -6.98 11.43 2.59
CA ALA A 326 -6.35 12.43 3.44
C ALA A 326 -6.67 13.87 3.03
N ILE A 327 -6.68 14.19 1.72
CA ILE A 327 -7.05 15.52 1.22
C ILE A 327 -8.53 15.82 1.48
N ALA A 328 -9.38 14.81 1.41
CA ALA A 328 -10.81 14.92 1.69
C ALA A 328 -11.14 14.93 3.20
N GLN A 329 -10.15 15.18 4.08
CA GLN A 329 -10.27 15.09 5.54
C GLN A 329 -10.86 13.75 5.98
N ARG A 330 -10.24 12.65 5.55
CA ARG A 330 -10.58 11.30 6.00
C ARG A 330 -9.35 10.59 6.53
N ARG A 331 -9.57 9.68 7.48
CA ARG A 331 -8.51 8.88 8.10
C ARG A 331 -8.40 7.53 7.39
N PRO A 332 -7.40 7.32 6.51
CA PRO A 332 -7.30 6.10 5.72
C PRO A 332 -6.91 4.85 6.53
N ASP A 333 -6.46 5.01 7.76
CA ASP A 333 -5.94 3.97 8.65
C ASP A 333 -6.96 3.46 9.68
N SER A 334 -8.17 4.00 9.68
CA SER A 334 -9.21 3.74 10.67
C SER A 334 -10.37 2.97 10.03
N GLY A 335 -10.76 1.84 10.64
CA GLY A 335 -11.74 0.93 10.05
C GLY A 335 -12.65 0.22 11.06
N LEU A 336 -13.00 0.90 12.17
CA LEU A 336 -14.04 0.33 13.03
C LEU A 336 -15.36 0.33 12.26
N GLN A 337 -16.12 -0.73 12.43
CA GLN A 337 -17.43 -0.88 11.83
C GLN A 337 -18.49 -0.87 12.93
N PRO A 338 -19.69 -0.33 12.66
CA PRO A 338 -20.82 -0.46 13.58
C PRO A 338 -21.15 -1.92 13.83
N ALA A 339 -21.75 -2.19 14.99
CA ALA A 339 -22.30 -3.50 15.34
C ALA A 339 -23.83 -3.45 15.38
N GLY A 340 -24.47 -4.62 15.34
CA GLY A 340 -25.92 -4.74 15.44
C GLY A 340 -26.67 -4.22 14.20
N PRO A 341 -27.94 -3.80 14.32
CA PRO A 341 -28.78 -3.44 13.17
C PRO A 341 -28.24 -2.29 12.33
N LEU A 342 -27.43 -1.40 12.93
CA LEU A 342 -26.79 -0.31 12.19
C LEU A 342 -25.73 -0.81 11.20
N ALA A 343 -25.06 -1.93 11.52
CA ALA A 343 -24.12 -2.60 10.62
C ALA A 343 -24.81 -3.11 9.36
N ASP A 344 -26.04 -3.62 9.48
CA ASP A 344 -26.82 -4.09 8.34
C ASP A 344 -27.23 -2.94 7.39
N LEU A 345 -27.41 -1.72 7.94
CA LEU A 345 -27.75 -0.52 7.16
C LEU A 345 -26.55 0.10 6.47
N VAL A 346 -25.40 0.16 7.16
CA VAL A 346 -24.13 0.64 6.59
C VAL A 346 -23.57 -0.36 5.57
N GLY A 347 -23.78 -1.65 5.81
CA GLY A 347 -23.29 -2.73 4.97
C GLY A 347 -21.77 -2.93 5.04
N ASN A 348 -21.21 -3.57 4.01
CA ASN A 348 -19.78 -3.91 3.95
C ASN A 348 -18.89 -2.76 3.44
N GLY A 349 -19.37 -1.51 3.52
CA GLY A 349 -18.64 -0.37 3.00
C GLY A 349 -17.39 -0.09 3.84
N ASN A 350 -16.21 -0.20 3.23
CA ASN A 350 -14.97 0.27 3.85
C ASN A 350 -14.84 1.78 3.61
N TYR A 351 -15.59 2.57 4.37
CA TYR A 351 -15.55 4.02 4.29
C TYR A 351 -14.43 4.55 5.19
N PRO A 352 -13.43 5.27 4.66
CA PRO A 352 -12.45 5.95 5.50
C PRO A 352 -13.19 7.01 6.33
N PRO A 353 -13.15 6.96 7.67
CA PRO A 353 -13.93 7.83 8.52
C PRO A 353 -13.49 9.30 8.38
N PRO A 354 -14.40 10.25 8.65
CA PRO A 354 -14.10 11.67 8.55
C PRO A 354 -13.14 12.09 9.67
N ASP A 355 -12.29 13.05 9.34
CA ASP A 355 -11.48 13.80 10.28
C ASP A 355 -12.08 15.20 10.46
N PRO A 356 -12.84 15.46 11.55
CA PRO A 356 -13.52 16.73 11.78
C PRO A 356 -12.54 17.88 12.10
N GLY A 357 -11.23 17.62 12.13
CA GLY A 357 -10.21 18.57 12.57
C GLY A 357 -10.12 18.67 14.09
N GLY A 358 -9.45 19.72 14.57
CA GLY A 358 -9.34 20.03 15.99
C GLY A 358 -10.54 20.83 16.49
N LEU A 359 -10.92 20.62 17.76
CA LEU A 359 -11.84 21.50 18.46
C LEU A 359 -11.11 22.77 18.94
N PRO A 360 -11.82 23.90 19.10
CA PRO A 360 -11.28 25.05 19.81
C PRO A 360 -10.90 24.66 21.25
N SER A 361 -9.87 25.33 21.80
CA SER A 361 -9.37 25.01 23.16
C SER A 361 -10.31 25.48 24.27
N SER A 362 -11.18 26.43 23.96
CA SER A 362 -12.27 26.93 24.81
C SER A 362 -13.45 27.36 23.94
N ASP A 363 -14.65 27.51 24.53
CA ASP A 363 -15.88 27.89 23.82
C ASP A 363 -15.80 29.28 23.14
N TRP A 364 -14.82 30.09 23.53
CA TRP A 364 -14.62 31.45 23.05
C TRP A 364 -13.50 31.54 22.00
N ASP A 365 -12.73 30.47 21.80
CA ASP A 365 -11.68 30.44 20.80
C ASP A 365 -12.28 30.19 19.40
N PRO A 366 -11.72 30.80 18.35
CA PRO A 366 -12.14 30.51 17.00
C PRO A 366 -11.86 29.04 16.66
N TRP A 367 -12.73 28.46 15.85
CA TRP A 367 -12.50 27.14 15.27
C TRP A 367 -11.19 27.14 14.48
N PRO A 368 -10.36 26.09 14.62
CA PRO A 368 -9.21 25.91 13.75
C PRO A 368 -9.62 25.93 12.28
N GLU A 369 -8.77 26.50 11.43
CA GLU A 369 -9.02 26.53 9.99
C GLU A 369 -9.16 25.09 9.45
N SER A 370 -10.23 24.84 8.70
CA SER A 370 -10.44 23.53 8.08
C SER A 370 -9.43 23.31 6.97
N THR A 371 -8.81 22.14 6.99
CA THR A 371 -7.94 21.67 5.91
C THR A 371 -8.70 21.02 4.76
N PHE A 372 -10.04 20.95 4.83
CA PHE A 372 -10.89 20.39 3.80
C PHE A 372 -10.74 21.13 2.48
N GLN A 373 -10.62 20.38 1.39
CA GLN A 373 -10.53 20.91 0.04
C GLN A 373 -11.69 20.36 -0.79
N GLU A 374 -12.67 21.22 -1.12
CA GLU A 374 -13.78 20.85 -2.00
C GLU A 374 -13.30 20.38 -3.38
N LEU A 375 -12.25 21.04 -3.89
CA LEU A 375 -11.62 20.73 -5.16
C LEU A 375 -10.17 20.33 -4.90
N ARG A 376 -9.72 19.26 -5.54
CA ARG A 376 -8.31 18.85 -5.52
C ARG A 376 -7.48 19.77 -6.41
N ALA A 377 -7.24 20.98 -5.91
CA ALA A 377 -6.39 21.99 -6.51
C ALA A 377 -5.14 22.16 -5.64
N GLY A 378 -4.00 21.67 -6.12
CA GLY A 378 -2.78 21.74 -5.33
C GLY A 378 -1.58 21.09 -6.00
N GLN A 379 -0.43 21.25 -5.36
CA GLN A 379 0.84 20.64 -5.77
C GLN A 379 1.28 19.61 -4.74
N LEU A 380 1.98 18.58 -5.20
CA LEU A 380 2.50 17.50 -4.35
C LEU A 380 4.02 17.45 -4.46
N ALA A 381 4.71 17.42 -3.32
CA ALA A 381 6.14 17.19 -3.25
C ALA A 381 6.44 15.98 -2.37
N PHE A 382 7.17 14.99 -2.87
CA PHE A 382 7.60 13.86 -2.05
C PHE A 382 8.71 14.29 -1.09
N HIS A 383 8.50 14.02 0.19
CA HIS A 383 9.52 14.17 1.23
C HIS A 383 10.29 12.86 1.43
N ALA A 384 9.60 11.72 1.40
CA ALA A 384 10.20 10.40 1.50
C ALA A 384 9.46 9.43 0.58
N LEU A 385 10.21 8.59 -0.12
CA LEU A 385 9.66 7.55 -0.97
C LEU A 385 10.63 6.39 -0.97
N SER A 386 10.22 5.25 -0.42
CA SER A 386 11.08 4.09 -0.26
C SER A 386 10.35 2.77 -0.50
N VAL A 387 11.12 1.80 -0.97
CA VAL A 387 10.69 0.41 -1.12
C VAL A 387 11.38 -0.40 -0.04
N VAL A 388 10.59 -1.15 0.74
CA VAL A 388 11.08 -1.96 1.86
C VAL A 388 10.87 -3.44 1.54
N ASP A 389 11.91 -4.24 1.71
CA ASP A 389 11.87 -5.69 1.50
C ASP A 389 11.43 -6.47 2.75
N ARG A 390 11.18 -7.77 2.56
CA ARG A 390 10.78 -8.69 3.63
C ARG A 390 11.81 -8.85 4.75
N PHE A 391 13.06 -8.49 4.49
CA PHE A 391 14.17 -8.57 5.44
C PHE A 391 14.49 -7.21 6.08
N GLY A 392 13.68 -6.18 5.82
CA GLY A 392 13.83 -4.84 6.40
C GLY A 392 14.85 -3.94 5.71
N ARG A 393 15.42 -4.34 4.56
CA ARG A 393 16.20 -3.42 3.75
C ARG A 393 15.28 -2.43 3.07
N ALA A 394 15.68 -1.17 3.07
CA ALA A 394 14.97 -0.11 2.39
C ALA A 394 15.84 0.49 1.29
N VAL A 395 15.25 0.74 0.13
CA VAL A 395 15.84 1.55 -0.93
C VAL A 395 15.03 2.83 -1.08
N ASN A 396 15.70 3.97 -0.94
CA ASN A 396 15.09 5.27 -1.17
C ASN A 396 15.01 5.53 -2.68
N LEU A 397 13.81 5.84 -3.17
CA LEU A 397 13.55 6.12 -4.59
C LEU A 397 13.87 7.58 -4.95
N ILE A 398 13.97 8.45 -3.95
CA ILE A 398 14.33 9.86 -4.09
C ILE A 398 15.58 10.17 -3.27
N GLY A 399 16.48 10.98 -3.82
CA GLY A 399 17.72 11.42 -3.15
C GLY A 399 18.97 10.62 -3.51
N GLU A 400 18.87 9.30 -3.72
CA GLU A 400 19.99 8.44 -4.14
C GLU A 400 19.89 8.07 -5.62
N ALA A 401 20.56 8.85 -6.48
CA ALA A 401 20.51 8.67 -7.93
C ALA A 401 21.14 7.38 -8.45
N SER A 402 21.81 6.59 -7.60
CA SER A 402 22.50 5.36 -7.99
C SER A 402 21.56 4.19 -8.27
N HIS A 403 20.35 4.17 -7.69
CA HIS A 403 19.46 3.01 -7.77
C HIS A 403 18.23 3.26 -8.67
N PHE A 404 17.62 4.45 -8.58
CA PHE A 404 16.45 4.79 -9.39
C PHE A 404 16.58 6.19 -10.00
N ARG A 405 16.10 6.32 -11.24
CA ARG A 405 16.02 7.59 -11.95
C ARG A 405 14.58 8.09 -11.93
N PRO A 406 14.26 9.15 -11.16
CA PRO A 406 12.91 9.69 -11.16
C PRO A 406 12.61 10.31 -12.53
N GLU A 407 11.51 9.89 -13.15
CA GLU A 407 10.98 10.49 -14.37
C GLU A 407 9.60 11.09 -14.10
N MET A 408 9.46 12.37 -14.44
CA MET A 408 8.21 13.11 -14.29
C MET A 408 7.71 13.53 -15.67
N PRO A 409 6.49 13.09 -16.08
CA PRO A 409 5.86 13.54 -17.31
C PRO A 409 5.78 15.07 -17.36
N ARG A 410 5.89 15.65 -18.56
CA ARG A 410 5.80 17.11 -18.73
C ARG A 410 4.49 17.69 -18.18
N THR A 411 3.40 16.93 -18.28
CA THR A 411 2.07 17.31 -17.77
C THR A 411 1.96 17.33 -16.26
N MET A 412 2.88 16.68 -15.53
CA MET A 412 2.92 16.67 -14.07
C MET A 412 3.90 17.70 -13.49
N ARG A 413 4.64 18.42 -14.33
CA ARG A 413 5.57 19.47 -13.90
C ARG A 413 4.79 20.77 -13.71
N PRO A 414 4.75 21.35 -12.50
CA PRO A 414 4.07 22.62 -12.27
C PRO A 414 4.80 23.75 -13.01
N ALA A 415 4.06 24.62 -13.68
CA ALA A 415 4.60 25.83 -14.31
C ALA A 415 5.07 26.86 -13.26
N HIS A 416 4.36 26.92 -12.13
CA HIS A 416 4.64 27.81 -11.01
C HIS A 416 4.74 26.98 -9.72
N PRO A 417 5.91 26.48 -9.32
CA PRO A 417 6.06 25.69 -8.10
C PRO A 417 5.87 26.53 -6.83
N VAL A 418 5.12 26.02 -5.84
CA VAL A 418 4.85 26.71 -4.55
C VAL A 418 6.09 26.72 -3.64
N SER A 419 6.79 25.59 -3.55
CA SER A 419 8.02 25.50 -2.78
C SER A 419 9.20 26.02 -3.59
N GLY A 420 10.14 26.73 -2.94
CA GLY A 420 11.49 27.00 -3.47
C GLY A 420 12.35 25.74 -3.66
N HIS A 421 11.76 24.55 -3.56
CA HIS A 421 12.36 23.30 -3.98
C HIS A 421 12.44 23.28 -5.49
N ASP A 422 13.61 23.67 -6.00
CA ASP A 422 14.02 23.48 -7.38
C ASP A 422 13.50 22.14 -7.92
N SER A 423 12.68 22.23 -8.97
CA SER A 423 12.35 21.14 -9.88
C SER A 423 13.58 20.47 -10.55
N GLU A 424 14.81 20.84 -10.15
CA GLU A 424 16.10 20.38 -10.67
C GLU A 424 16.93 19.47 -9.73
N ARG A 425 16.48 19.12 -8.53
CA ARG A 425 17.18 18.07 -7.74
C ARG A 425 16.82 16.66 -8.24
N PRO A 426 17.43 16.24 -9.37
CA PRO A 426 18.34 15.10 -9.31
C PRO A 426 19.70 15.39 -9.98
N ARG A 427 20.19 16.63 -9.93
CA ARG A 427 21.49 17.01 -10.54
C ARG A 427 22.54 17.59 -9.59
N ARG A 428 22.45 17.35 -8.28
CA ARG A 428 23.58 17.67 -7.38
C ARG A 428 24.56 16.49 -7.34
N ARG A 429 25.55 16.53 -8.23
CA ARG A 429 26.81 15.80 -8.09
C ARG A 429 27.46 16.30 -6.79
N VAL A 430 27.24 15.59 -5.68
CA VAL A 430 28.03 15.80 -4.46
C VAL A 430 29.39 15.19 -4.73
N THR A 431 30.36 16.06 -5.00
CA THR A 431 31.78 15.71 -4.95
C THR A 431 32.10 15.17 -3.56
N SER A 432 32.45 13.89 -3.55
CA SER A 432 33.17 13.14 -2.52
C SER A 432 33.76 13.96 -1.37
N GLY A 433 33.15 13.87 -0.19
CA GLY A 433 33.82 13.96 1.10
C GLY A 433 33.92 12.56 1.67
N SER A 434 35.14 12.01 1.71
CA SER A 434 35.47 10.71 2.28
C SER A 434 34.91 10.58 3.71
N LEU A 435 34.02 9.61 3.91
CA LEU A 435 33.70 9.08 5.24
C LEU A 435 33.74 7.56 5.14
N THR A 436 34.90 7.03 5.51
CA THR A 436 35.19 5.62 5.67
C THR A 436 34.30 5.06 6.78
N THR A 437 33.23 4.34 6.44
CA THR A 437 32.51 3.52 7.43
C THR A 437 33.21 2.17 7.53
N ARG A 438 34.05 2.01 8.56
CA ARG A 438 34.52 0.69 9.01
C ARG A 438 33.35 -0.04 9.67
N CYS A 439 32.95 -1.15 9.08
CA CYS A 439 32.26 -2.21 9.79
C CYS A 439 33.27 -2.90 10.71
N THR A 440 33.03 -2.91 12.02
CA THR A 440 33.67 -3.85 12.95
C THR A 440 32.60 -4.51 13.78
N GLY A 441 32.33 -5.78 13.47
CA GLY A 441 31.83 -6.74 14.44
C GLY A 441 33.00 -7.55 14.97
N ALA A 442 33.06 -7.76 16.29
CA ALA A 442 33.29 -9.04 16.95
C ALA A 442 33.59 -8.88 18.46
N SER A 443 32.76 -9.58 19.23
CA SER A 443 32.89 -10.20 20.55
C SER A 443 34.26 -10.28 21.27
N THR A 444 34.19 -10.05 22.60
CA THR A 444 34.89 -10.69 23.74
C THR A 444 36.35 -11.19 23.63
N GLY A 445 37.20 -10.68 24.55
CA GLY A 445 38.12 -11.52 25.31
C GLY A 445 39.58 -11.04 25.46
N SER A 446 39.95 -10.67 26.69
CA SER A 446 41.26 -10.81 27.35
C SER A 446 42.28 -9.64 27.35
N LEU A 447 42.45 -9.09 28.56
CA LEU A 447 43.68 -8.74 29.29
C LEU A 447 44.97 -8.40 28.50
N SER A 448 45.43 -7.14 28.61
CA SER A 448 46.65 -6.77 29.39
C SER A 448 47.16 -5.36 29.07
N ALA A 449 47.26 -4.57 30.14
CA ALA A 449 48.40 -3.72 30.55
C ALA A 449 48.99 -2.60 29.65
N LEU A 450 49.17 -1.46 30.34
CA LEU A 450 50.33 -0.56 30.38
C LEU A 450 50.49 0.60 29.37
N ARG A 451 50.64 1.79 30.00
CA ARG A 451 51.37 3.01 29.59
C ARG A 451 50.76 3.77 28.39
N GLY A 452 50.45 5.07 28.47
CA GLY A 452 51.06 6.13 29.25
C GLY A 452 51.97 6.97 28.33
N SER A 453 51.46 8.05 27.76
CA SER A 453 52.29 9.19 27.34
C SER A 453 51.43 10.41 27.01
N ARG A 454 51.65 11.45 27.83
CA ARG A 454 51.36 12.86 27.58
C ARG A 454 52.05 13.36 26.30
N THR A 455 51.44 14.35 25.66
CA THR A 455 52.06 15.61 25.18
C THR A 455 50.93 16.57 24.74
N THR A 456 50.58 17.61 25.52
CA THR A 456 51.01 19.04 25.39
C THR A 456 50.77 19.64 24.00
N SER A 457 49.70 20.42 23.83
CA SER A 457 49.59 21.90 23.98
C SER A 457 50.08 22.67 22.75
N THR A 458 49.23 23.48 22.11
CA THR A 458 49.27 24.96 22.16
C THR A 458 48.04 25.46 21.37
N SER A 459 47.04 26.14 21.93
CA SER A 459 46.95 27.52 22.48
C SER A 459 46.95 28.65 21.43
N SER A 460 45.79 29.30 21.26
CA SER A 460 45.60 30.78 21.31
C SER A 460 44.09 31.06 21.15
N HIS A 461 43.40 31.54 22.19
CA HIS A 461 43.20 32.98 22.53
C HIS A 461 42.40 33.70 21.44
N THR A 462 41.22 34.26 21.64
CA THR A 462 40.65 35.09 22.73
C THR A 462 39.10 35.00 22.61
N GLY A 463 38.22 35.16 23.61
CA GLY A 463 38.27 35.86 24.88
C GLY A 463 37.12 36.88 24.93
N ARG A 464 35.95 36.52 25.48
CA ARG A 464 35.15 37.34 26.42
C ARG A 464 33.79 36.72 26.77
N ARG A 465 33.74 36.24 28.02
CA ARG A 465 32.57 36.17 28.92
C ARG A 465 32.32 37.61 29.49
N PRO A 466 31.22 37.93 30.24
CA PRO A 466 30.76 37.11 31.38
C PRO A 466 29.29 37.18 31.85
N SER A 467 29.01 36.25 32.79
CA SER A 467 28.09 36.33 33.95
C SER A 467 26.56 36.32 33.68
N ARG A 468 25.69 35.65 34.44
CA ARG A 468 25.75 35.25 35.86
C ARG A 468 24.64 34.22 36.19
N VAL A 469 24.99 33.25 37.05
CA VAL A 469 24.25 32.67 38.21
C VAL A 469 22.85 32.05 37.99
N LEU A 470 22.69 30.72 38.07
CA LEU A 470 22.52 29.86 39.27
C LEU A 470 21.25 30.15 40.09
N ARG A 471 20.28 29.24 40.04
CA ARG A 471 19.57 28.79 41.25
C ARG A 471 18.99 27.38 41.07
N GLU A 472 19.33 26.55 42.04
CA GLU A 472 18.82 25.20 42.29
C GLU A 472 17.41 25.24 42.89
N SER A 473 16.62 24.19 42.58
CA SER A 473 15.63 23.50 43.43
C SER A 473 14.94 22.49 42.49
N GLY A 474 14.95 21.18 42.68
CA GLY A 474 15.00 20.41 43.91
C GLY A 474 13.59 20.03 44.31
N GLU A 475 12.94 19.09 43.61
CA GLU A 475 11.97 18.19 44.26
C GLU A 475 11.67 16.92 43.46
N THR A 476 11.73 15.83 44.21
CA THR A 476 11.58 14.45 43.80
C THR A 476 10.12 14.06 44.00
N ARG A 477 9.43 13.51 42.99
CA ARG A 477 8.23 12.69 43.23
C ARG A 477 8.14 11.51 42.28
N ARG A 478 8.26 10.33 42.88
CA ARG A 478 7.98 9.00 42.32
C ARG A 478 6.47 8.81 42.20
N SER A 479 5.99 8.33 41.06
CA SER A 479 4.72 7.58 40.93
C SER A 479 4.90 6.54 39.81
N ARG A 480 5.34 5.33 40.14
CA ARG A 480 4.52 4.13 40.39
C ARG A 480 3.69 3.68 39.17
N TRP A 481 4.37 2.96 38.29
CA TRP A 481 3.79 1.99 37.35
C TRP A 481 2.96 0.95 38.12
N ARG A 482 1.66 0.85 37.84
CA ARG A 482 0.85 -0.32 38.22
C ARG A 482 0.74 -1.25 37.02
N ARG A 483 1.39 -2.42 37.13
CA ARG A 483 1.13 -3.59 36.31
C ARG A 483 -0.15 -4.26 36.79
N ALA A 484 -1.04 -4.59 35.86
CA ALA A 484 -2.16 -5.50 36.12
C ALA A 484 -1.66 -6.95 36.22
N PRO A 485 -2.27 -7.81 37.07
CA PRO A 485 -1.85 -9.19 37.28
C PRO A 485 -2.36 -10.15 36.18
N PRO A 486 -1.68 -11.29 35.96
CA PRO A 486 -2.15 -12.33 35.05
C PRO A 486 -3.19 -13.23 35.76
N SER A 487 -4.26 -13.59 35.06
CA SER A 487 -5.23 -14.61 35.50
C SER A 487 -4.90 -15.98 34.87
N PRO A 488 -5.09 -17.11 35.57
CA PRO A 488 -4.44 -18.38 35.27
C PRO A 488 -5.31 -19.40 34.50
N TYR A 489 -4.63 -20.30 33.80
CA TYR A 489 -4.93 -21.70 33.47
C TYR A 489 -6.39 -22.21 33.43
N GLY A 490 -6.74 -22.85 32.30
CA GLY A 490 -7.85 -23.78 32.19
C GLY A 490 -7.98 -24.48 30.82
N SER A 491 -7.11 -25.46 30.55
CA SER A 491 -7.42 -26.61 29.67
C SER A 491 -7.40 -27.83 30.60
N PRO A 492 -8.31 -28.83 30.49
CA PRO A 492 -8.35 -29.81 29.39
C PRO A 492 -9.81 -30.17 28.99
N THR A 493 -10.16 -30.97 27.97
CA THR A 493 -9.75 -32.34 27.67
C THR A 493 -10.37 -32.78 26.33
N SER A 494 -9.59 -33.57 25.59
CA SER A 494 -9.98 -34.59 24.61
C SER A 494 -11.38 -35.23 24.78
N THR A 495 -12.12 -35.37 23.68
CA THR A 495 -12.84 -36.61 23.35
C THR A 495 -12.90 -36.83 21.83
N MET A 496 -12.24 -37.90 21.39
CA MET A 496 -12.53 -38.62 20.15
C MET A 496 -13.90 -39.33 20.26
N ARG A 497 -14.75 -39.21 19.23
CA ARG A 497 -15.66 -40.29 18.78
C ARG A 497 -16.21 -40.03 17.36
N GLU A 498 -15.64 -40.78 16.42
CA GLU A 498 -16.32 -41.62 15.43
C GLU A 498 -17.71 -41.24 14.83
N ALA A 499 -17.67 -41.09 13.50
CA ALA A 499 -18.52 -41.74 12.49
C ALA A 499 -20.03 -41.42 12.37
N ARG A 500 -20.41 -40.90 11.18
CA ARG A 500 -21.32 -41.51 10.17
C ARG A 500 -21.63 -40.45 9.09
N ARG A 501 -21.18 -40.63 7.84
CA ARG A 501 -21.97 -41.17 6.70
C ARG A 501 -23.44 -40.72 6.70
N THR A 502 -23.79 -39.85 5.76
CA THR A 502 -24.93 -40.00 4.83
C THR A 502 -24.77 -39.02 3.67
N GLY A 503 -24.59 -39.56 2.47
CA GLY A 503 -24.99 -38.88 1.24
C GLY A 503 -26.44 -39.24 0.89
N TRP A 504 -26.84 -38.81 -0.31
CA TRP A 504 -28.17 -38.92 -0.97
C TRP A 504 -29.14 -37.82 -0.52
N ARG A 505 -29.73 -36.99 -1.40
CA ARG A 505 -29.99 -37.03 -2.84
C ARG A 505 -29.68 -35.69 -3.50
#